data_AF-A0A962CSA9-F1
#
_entry.id   AF-A0A962CSA9-F1
#
_cell.length_a   1.000
_cell.length_b   1.000
_cell.length_c   1.000
_cell.angle_alpha   90.00
_cell.angle_beta   90.00
_cell.angle_gamma   90.00
#
_symmetry.space_group_name_H-M   'P 1'
#
loop_
_entity.id
_entity.type
_entity.pdbx_description
1 polymer ?
#
loop_
_entity_poly.entity_id
_entity_poly.type
_entity_poly.pdbx_seq_one_letter_code
_entity_poly.pdbx_strand_id
1 'polypeptide(L)'
;MRKMILKLCMPISFLILFGCHQTESIKPVNDHYSTWDIIEKTEAMAPKGLRGEFLLHIKNTGKQYSRIYLNTQEDYRDRRNITVALLPSFQEAFRAKYDTDIRSYYEDKTILVKGKAKRVKIWFTPGGKRSTKYYFQTHIEVSDLSQISIEKETSKNMTPTSKGKSGTSEQRLLTVKPSCAVSERNHNLAQEISQKYIIADLHVDVPYRLKEHYEDVTQATEKGDFDYPRAKSGGLDAPFMSIYIPAEIEAEGGDSTAVANGLIDDVEAIIKAAPDKFALAFSTNQLQENFAKGLISLPMGMENGSPIAGDLKNLKHFYSRGIRYITLSHSLSNHISDSSYDKNRPAQGLTDFGKELIVAMNEIGVMVDVSHISDQAFTDVIAISKVPVIASHSSARHFTPDFERNMSDEMIVELADKGGVIFINFGSHFVSQAAIQHWNDLEAAKAVFIEENNLKADSETAKQFEKKFYQDNPFPFATLDTVLDHFDHVVQLVGIDHVGIGSDYDGVGDSLPTGLKDVSTYPNLIEGLLNRGYSEADIEKILSGNLLRVWQQVEQYAAKH
;
A
#
# COMPACT_ATOMS: atom_id res chain seq x y z
N MET A 1 -40.91 -44.81 -54.07
CA MET A 1 -42.01 -43.85 -53.81
C MET A 1 -41.41 -42.48 -53.48
N ARG A 2 -41.79 -41.44 -54.26
CA ARG A 2 -41.60 -39.97 -54.10
C ARG A 2 -40.12 -39.45 -54.08
N LYS A 3 -39.62 -38.83 -55.17
CA LYS A 3 -39.58 -37.37 -55.52
C LYS A 3 -38.76 -36.55 -54.51
N MET A 4 -37.78 -35.67 -54.80
CA MET A 4 -37.47 -34.70 -55.89
C MET A 4 -35.98 -34.24 -55.71
N ILE A 5 -35.13 -34.04 -56.74
CA ILE A 5 -34.82 -32.77 -57.48
C ILE A 5 -34.29 -31.64 -56.53
N LEU A 6 -33.11 -30.99 -56.60
CA LEU A 6 -32.34 -30.27 -57.65
C LEU A 6 -30.93 -29.90 -57.04
N LYS A 7 -29.76 -30.15 -57.66
CA LYS A 7 -28.86 -29.19 -58.39
C LYS A 7 -28.59 -27.80 -57.72
N LEU A 8 -27.34 -27.46 -57.36
CA LEU A 8 -26.35 -26.66 -58.16
C LEU A 8 -25.25 -25.95 -57.31
N CYS A 9 -23.99 -26.14 -57.73
CA CYS A 9 -22.77 -25.28 -57.78
C CYS A 9 -22.40 -24.13 -56.78
N MET A 10 -21.10 -24.21 -56.40
CA MET A 10 -20.04 -23.16 -56.23
C MET A 10 -19.96 -22.30 -54.96
N PRO A 11 -18.78 -21.73 -54.59
CA PRO A 11 -17.41 -21.95 -55.09
C PRO A 11 -16.33 -22.18 -54.00
N ILE A 12 -15.17 -22.67 -54.45
CA ILE A 12 -13.90 -22.69 -53.72
C ILE A 12 -13.33 -21.26 -53.69
N SER A 13 -13.18 -20.68 -52.50
CA SER A 13 -12.48 -19.41 -52.30
C SER A 13 -11.15 -19.66 -51.60
N PHE A 14 -10.08 -19.40 -52.35
CA PHE A 14 -8.72 -19.12 -51.87
C PHE A 14 -8.78 -18.14 -50.69
N LEU A 15 -8.35 -18.56 -49.50
CA LEU A 15 -8.01 -17.63 -48.42
C LEU A 15 -6.50 -17.38 -48.49
N ILE A 16 -6.16 -16.26 -49.14
CA ILE A 16 -4.82 -15.69 -49.10
C ILE A 16 -4.59 -15.20 -47.67
N LEU A 17 -3.76 -15.92 -46.92
CA LEU A 17 -3.18 -15.45 -45.66
C LEU A 17 -2.21 -14.29 -45.98
N PHE A 18 -2.73 -13.08 -46.07
CA PHE A 18 -1.91 -11.88 -45.90
C PHE A 18 -1.50 -11.82 -44.43
N GLY A 19 -0.27 -12.25 -44.15
CA GLY A 19 0.41 -11.93 -42.90
C GLY A 19 0.51 -10.41 -42.79
N CYS A 20 -0.34 -9.83 -41.94
CA CYS A 20 -0.27 -8.43 -41.58
C CYS A 20 1.01 -8.23 -40.75
N HIS A 21 2.10 -7.87 -41.42
CA HIS A 21 3.22 -7.18 -40.78
C HIS A 21 2.69 -5.81 -40.33
N GLN A 22 2.26 -5.71 -39.07
CA GLN A 22 2.15 -4.41 -38.41
C GLN A 22 3.57 -3.83 -38.26
N THR A 23 3.99 -3.05 -39.24
CA THR A 23 4.97 -2.00 -39.04
C THR A 23 4.23 -0.87 -38.35
N GLU A 24 4.29 -0.79 -37.02
CA GLU A 24 3.78 0.39 -36.31
C GLU A 24 4.55 1.63 -36.80
N SER A 25 3.79 2.61 -37.28
CA SER A 25 4.28 3.89 -37.77
C SER A 25 5.02 4.63 -36.66
N ILE A 26 6.22 5.11 -36.99
CA ILE A 26 6.99 6.06 -36.16
C ILE A 26 6.10 7.28 -35.91
N LYS A 27 5.82 7.59 -34.64
CA LYS A 27 5.05 8.79 -34.25
C LYS A 27 5.76 10.06 -34.74
N PRO A 28 5.01 11.12 -35.11
CA PRO A 28 5.61 12.42 -35.44
C PRO A 28 6.40 12.99 -34.26
N VAL A 29 7.41 13.80 -34.57
CA VAL A 29 8.50 14.32 -33.72
C VAL A 29 8.05 15.02 -32.41
N ASN A 30 6.77 15.33 -32.25
CA ASN A 30 6.26 16.12 -31.12
C ASN A 30 5.64 15.30 -29.98
N ASP A 31 5.47 13.98 -30.13
CA ASP A 31 4.95 13.10 -29.07
C ASP A 31 6.07 12.19 -28.54
N HIS A 32 6.82 12.65 -27.53
CA HIS A 32 7.79 11.81 -26.82
C HIS A 32 7.07 10.80 -25.92
N TYR A 33 7.57 9.57 -25.85
CA TYR A 33 7.10 8.56 -24.90
C TYR A 33 7.42 8.99 -23.47
N SER A 34 6.47 8.89 -22.54
CA SER A 34 6.77 8.99 -21.11
C SER A 34 7.63 7.81 -20.66
N THR A 35 8.33 7.95 -19.53
CA THR A 35 9.12 6.85 -18.92
C THR A 35 8.31 5.56 -18.80
N TRP A 36 7.04 5.66 -18.41
CA TRP A 36 6.16 4.51 -18.25
C TRP A 36 5.66 3.93 -19.56
N ASP A 37 5.35 4.77 -20.57
CA ASP A 37 5.01 4.27 -21.91
C ASP A 37 6.15 3.40 -22.48
N ILE A 38 7.40 3.77 -22.21
CA ILE A 38 8.57 3.01 -22.64
C ILE A 38 8.61 1.68 -21.88
N ILE A 39 8.44 1.68 -20.56
CA ILE A 39 8.51 0.47 -19.73
C ILE A 39 7.41 -0.52 -20.14
N GLU A 40 6.13 -0.11 -20.13
CA GLU A 40 4.99 -0.98 -20.47
C GLU A 40 5.11 -1.57 -21.87
N LYS A 41 5.41 -0.73 -22.87
CA LYS A 41 5.58 -1.21 -24.25
C LYS A 41 6.76 -2.16 -24.37
N THR A 42 7.87 -1.92 -23.66
CA THR A 42 9.01 -2.85 -23.71
C THR A 42 8.73 -4.18 -23.03
N GLU A 43 7.89 -4.20 -21.99
CA GLU A 43 7.41 -5.43 -21.34
C GLU A 43 6.46 -6.20 -22.27
N ALA A 44 5.46 -5.52 -22.85
CA ALA A 44 4.54 -6.13 -23.81
C ALA A 44 5.25 -6.67 -25.07
N MET A 45 6.34 -6.02 -25.49
CA MET A 45 7.11 -6.42 -26.66
C MET A 45 8.28 -7.36 -26.33
N ALA A 46 8.41 -7.87 -25.11
CA ALA A 46 9.51 -8.79 -24.78
C ALA A 46 9.44 -10.09 -25.61
N PRO A 47 10.54 -10.58 -26.20
CA PRO A 47 11.91 -10.07 -26.14
C PRO A 47 12.28 -9.10 -27.29
N LYS A 48 11.33 -8.78 -28.17
CA LYS A 48 11.54 -7.96 -29.37
C LYS A 48 11.96 -6.52 -29.05
N GLY A 49 11.45 -5.92 -27.97
CA GLY A 49 11.78 -4.54 -27.54
C GLY A 49 11.22 -3.43 -28.44
N LEU A 50 11.24 -2.19 -27.94
CA LEU A 50 10.65 -1.00 -28.57
C LEU A 50 11.73 -0.16 -29.28
N ARG A 51 11.59 0.09 -30.58
CA ARG A 51 12.45 1.06 -31.30
C ARG A 51 11.78 2.43 -31.31
N GLY A 52 12.53 3.48 -31.02
CA GLY A 52 11.97 4.83 -31.01
C GLY A 52 12.98 5.91 -30.65
N GLU A 53 12.45 7.13 -30.50
CA GLU A 53 13.15 8.28 -29.93
C GLU A 53 12.61 8.53 -28.52
N PHE A 54 13.51 8.66 -27.55
CA PHE A 54 13.18 8.70 -26.14
C PHE A 54 13.77 9.96 -25.53
N LEU A 55 12.93 10.80 -24.92
CA LEU A 55 13.37 11.99 -24.21
C LEU A 55 13.60 11.64 -22.75
N LEU A 56 14.84 11.72 -22.29
CA LEU A 56 15.27 11.24 -20.98
C LEU A 56 15.98 12.33 -20.21
N HIS A 57 15.56 12.58 -18.98
CA HIS A 57 16.31 13.40 -18.04
C HIS A 57 17.27 12.51 -17.24
N ILE A 58 18.57 12.76 -17.33
CA ILE A 58 19.60 11.93 -16.68
C ILE A 58 19.86 12.45 -15.26
N LYS A 59 19.53 11.65 -14.25
CA LYS A 59 19.71 11.99 -12.82
C LYS A 59 20.96 11.37 -12.19
N ASN A 60 21.46 10.28 -12.76
CA ASN A 60 22.62 9.59 -12.24
C ASN A 60 23.40 8.93 -13.37
N THR A 61 24.71 8.85 -13.22
CA THR A 61 25.60 8.20 -14.18
C THR A 61 26.48 7.16 -13.50
N GLY A 62 26.62 6.00 -14.14
CA GLY A 62 27.31 4.85 -13.57
C GLY A 62 28.37 4.28 -14.49
N LYS A 63 29.33 3.56 -13.91
CA LYS A 63 30.23 2.68 -14.64
C LYS A 63 30.29 1.34 -13.92
N GLN A 64 29.92 0.27 -14.61
CA GLN A 64 30.03 -1.09 -14.08
C GLN A 64 30.63 -2.00 -15.16
N TYR A 65 31.58 -2.84 -14.76
CA TYR A 65 32.39 -3.64 -15.67
C TYR A 65 33.00 -2.78 -16.79
N SER A 66 32.63 -3.04 -18.04
CA SER A 66 33.05 -2.34 -19.25
C SER A 66 31.89 -1.59 -19.91
N ARG A 67 30.94 -1.05 -19.15
CA ARG A 67 29.85 -0.23 -19.70
C ARG A 67 29.69 1.06 -18.91
N ILE A 68 29.21 2.07 -19.62
CA ILE A 68 28.82 3.36 -19.06
C ILE A 68 27.31 3.46 -19.10
N TYR A 69 26.71 3.98 -18.04
CA TYR A 69 25.27 4.02 -17.86
C TYR A 69 24.84 5.45 -17.60
N LEU A 70 23.83 5.90 -18.35
CA LEU A 70 23.09 7.14 -18.08
C LEU A 70 21.70 6.73 -17.59
N ASN A 71 21.35 7.09 -16.36
CA ASN A 71 20.15 6.63 -15.66
C ASN A 71 19.16 7.77 -15.45
N THR A 72 17.88 7.48 -15.61
CA THR A 72 16.79 8.45 -15.36
C THR A 72 16.37 8.54 -13.90
N GLN A 73 16.86 7.65 -13.04
CA GLN A 73 16.65 7.68 -11.59
C GLN A 73 17.98 7.70 -10.83
N GLU A 74 17.94 8.26 -9.62
CA GLU A 74 19.09 8.27 -8.70
C GLU A 74 19.47 6.85 -8.28
N ASP A 75 18.49 6.06 -7.82
CA ASP A 75 18.69 4.62 -7.66
C ASP A 75 18.48 3.91 -9.00
N TYR A 76 19.54 3.33 -9.55
CA TYR A 76 19.46 2.59 -10.80
C TYR A 76 18.57 1.33 -10.67
N ARG A 77 18.31 0.84 -9.46
CA ARG A 77 17.46 -0.33 -9.19
C ARG A 77 15.97 -0.01 -9.19
N ASP A 78 15.61 1.28 -9.19
CA ASP A 78 14.22 1.72 -9.32
C ASP A 78 13.60 1.11 -10.59
N ARG A 79 12.40 0.51 -10.47
CA ARG A 79 11.67 -0.11 -11.60
C ARG A 79 11.41 0.87 -12.75
N ARG A 80 11.39 2.18 -12.45
CA ARG A 80 11.24 3.33 -13.36
C ARG A 80 12.51 3.69 -14.11
N ASN A 81 13.65 3.15 -13.69
CA ASN A 81 14.93 3.55 -14.26
C ASN A 81 15.03 3.06 -15.71
N ILE A 82 15.23 4.02 -16.60
CA ILE A 82 15.61 3.79 -17.98
C ILE A 82 17.10 4.07 -18.08
N THR A 83 17.83 3.06 -18.50
CA THR A 83 19.28 3.11 -18.60
C THR A 83 19.71 3.17 -20.05
N VAL A 84 20.45 4.19 -20.45
CA VAL A 84 21.20 4.18 -21.70
C VAL A 84 22.53 3.49 -21.45
N ALA A 85 22.73 2.31 -22.02
CA ALA A 85 23.94 1.53 -21.84
C ALA A 85 24.93 1.74 -23.00
N LEU A 86 26.09 2.31 -22.70
CA LEU A 86 27.11 2.70 -23.67
C LEU A 86 28.35 1.80 -23.58
N LEU A 87 28.99 1.54 -24.73
CA LEU A 87 30.27 0.83 -24.81
C LEU A 87 31.44 1.75 -24.41
N PRO A 88 32.58 1.22 -23.93
CA PRO A 88 33.72 2.03 -23.52
C PRO A 88 34.33 2.84 -24.67
N SER A 89 34.30 2.30 -25.89
CA SER A 89 34.79 3.00 -27.09
C SER A 89 34.06 4.32 -27.35
N PHE A 90 32.82 4.46 -26.83
CA PHE A 90 32.08 5.71 -26.95
C PHE A 90 32.70 6.79 -26.06
N GLN A 91 33.21 6.45 -24.88
CA GLN A 91 33.90 7.41 -24.02
C GLN A 91 35.17 7.96 -24.67
N GLU A 92 35.92 7.11 -25.37
CA GLU A 92 37.14 7.50 -26.07
C GLU A 92 36.82 8.43 -27.25
N ALA A 93 35.85 8.04 -28.09
CA ALA A 93 35.37 8.85 -29.21
C ALA A 93 34.76 10.18 -28.73
N PHE A 94 34.04 10.17 -27.61
CA PHE A 94 33.43 11.37 -27.03
C PHE A 94 34.48 12.34 -26.49
N ARG A 95 35.50 11.84 -25.78
CA ARG A 95 36.65 12.66 -25.32
C ARG A 95 37.39 13.28 -26.49
N ALA A 96 37.66 12.51 -27.56
CA ALA A 96 38.34 13.03 -28.73
C ALA A 96 37.58 14.18 -29.41
N LYS A 97 36.25 14.23 -29.28
CA LYS A 97 35.40 15.24 -29.91
C LYS A 97 35.06 16.43 -29.02
N TYR A 98 34.87 16.21 -27.72
CA TYR A 98 34.33 17.21 -26.79
C TYR A 98 35.24 17.51 -25.59
N ASP A 99 36.40 16.85 -25.50
CA ASP A 99 37.39 17.00 -24.44
C ASP A 99 36.81 16.85 -23.02
N THR A 100 35.88 15.90 -22.83
CA THR A 100 35.19 15.70 -21.55
C THR A 100 34.68 14.25 -21.34
N ASP A 101 34.40 13.88 -20.07
CA ASP A 101 33.81 12.59 -19.71
C ASP A 101 32.34 12.53 -20.12
N ILE A 102 31.90 11.44 -20.74
CA ILE A 102 30.54 11.35 -21.28
C ILE A 102 29.49 11.38 -20.16
N ARG A 103 29.84 10.88 -18.97
CA ARG A 103 28.98 10.86 -17.80
C ARG A 103 28.71 12.28 -17.31
N SER A 104 29.77 13.00 -16.94
CA SER A 104 29.68 14.40 -16.50
C SER A 104 29.10 15.32 -17.58
N TYR A 105 29.25 14.97 -18.86
CA TYR A 105 28.64 15.75 -19.94
C TYR A 105 27.12 15.61 -19.99
N TYR A 106 26.55 14.46 -19.65
CA TYR A 106 25.10 14.22 -19.75
C TYR A 106 24.37 14.20 -18.41
N GLU A 107 25.08 14.14 -17.29
CA GLU A 107 24.52 14.28 -15.95
C GLU A 107 23.71 15.58 -15.81
N ASP A 108 22.53 15.48 -15.19
CA ASP A 108 21.52 16.53 -15.04
C ASP A 108 21.00 17.16 -16.34
N LYS A 109 21.18 16.49 -17.49
CA LYS A 109 20.67 16.96 -18.78
C LYS A 109 19.50 16.14 -19.28
N THR A 110 18.60 16.82 -19.99
CA THR A 110 17.60 16.17 -20.84
C THR A 110 18.20 15.84 -22.20
N ILE A 111 18.18 14.56 -22.55
CA ILE A 111 18.74 14.02 -23.78
C ILE A 111 17.64 13.34 -24.60
N LEU A 112 17.71 13.52 -25.92
CA LEU A 112 16.98 12.72 -26.87
C LEU A 112 17.85 11.54 -27.30
N VAL A 113 17.33 10.32 -27.14
CA VAL A 113 18.02 9.07 -27.46
C VAL A 113 17.24 8.30 -28.51
N LYS A 114 17.83 8.08 -29.68
CA LYS A 114 17.25 7.26 -30.76
C LYS A 114 17.78 5.85 -30.61
N GLY A 115 16.97 4.88 -30.23
CA GLY A 115 17.51 3.56 -29.92
C GLY A 115 16.48 2.45 -29.85
N LYS A 116 16.90 1.34 -29.25
CA LYS A 116 16.04 0.21 -28.98
C LYS A 116 15.96 -0.04 -27.48
N ALA A 117 14.82 0.24 -26.89
CA ALA A 117 14.52 -0.05 -25.48
C ALA A 117 14.16 -1.54 -25.31
N LYS A 118 14.70 -2.17 -24.28
CA LYS A 118 14.40 -3.57 -23.91
C LYS A 118 14.30 -3.70 -22.40
N ARG A 119 13.37 -4.53 -21.94
CA ARG A 119 13.35 -4.96 -20.54
C ARG A 119 14.42 -6.03 -20.31
N VAL A 120 15.30 -5.81 -19.34
CA VAL A 120 16.43 -6.67 -19.01
C VAL A 120 16.28 -7.13 -17.57
N LYS A 121 16.38 -8.44 -17.36
CA LYS A 121 16.43 -9.06 -16.03
C LYS A 121 17.86 -8.96 -15.49
N ILE A 122 18.04 -8.20 -14.42
CA ILE A 122 19.33 -7.99 -13.75
C ILE A 122 19.34 -8.77 -12.45
N TRP A 123 20.37 -9.61 -12.27
CA TRP A 123 20.53 -10.43 -11.07
C TRP A 123 21.35 -9.67 -10.04
N PHE A 124 20.97 -9.74 -8.76
CA PHE A 124 21.81 -9.20 -7.69
C PHE A 124 23.09 -10.04 -7.57
N THR A 125 24.24 -9.38 -7.46
CA THR A 125 25.56 -10.03 -7.37
C THR A 125 26.35 -9.61 -6.12
N PRO A 126 25.89 -9.88 -4.89
CA PRO A 126 26.65 -9.58 -3.69
C PRO A 126 27.99 -10.32 -3.69
N GLY A 127 29.10 -9.60 -3.51
CA GLY A 127 30.45 -10.15 -3.57
C GLY A 127 30.84 -10.76 -4.93
N GLY A 128 30.18 -10.36 -6.02
CA GLY A 128 30.44 -10.86 -7.38
C GLY A 128 29.84 -12.23 -7.71
N LYS A 129 29.08 -12.86 -6.79
CA LYS A 129 28.37 -14.12 -7.04
C LYS A 129 26.91 -13.86 -7.37
N ARG A 130 26.40 -14.51 -8.42
CA ARG A 130 24.98 -14.41 -8.85
C ARG A 130 24.05 -14.97 -7.77
N SER A 131 23.13 -14.15 -7.27
CA SER A 131 22.07 -14.57 -6.35
C SER A 131 20.81 -15.03 -7.09
N THR A 132 19.83 -15.56 -6.34
CA THR A 132 18.48 -15.88 -6.83
C THR A 132 17.58 -14.64 -6.97
N LYS A 133 17.93 -13.53 -6.31
CA LYS A 133 17.19 -12.27 -6.39
C LYS A 133 17.50 -11.57 -7.72
N TYR A 134 16.50 -10.92 -8.30
CA TYR A 134 16.64 -10.12 -9.52
C TYR A 134 15.71 -8.92 -9.51
N TYR A 135 16.00 -7.95 -10.36
CA TYR A 135 15.13 -6.83 -10.66
C TYR A 135 15.12 -6.59 -12.18
N PHE A 136 14.12 -5.86 -12.68
CA PHE A 136 14.04 -5.51 -14.09
C PHE A 136 14.48 -4.07 -14.31
N GLN A 137 15.24 -3.84 -15.37
CA GLN A 137 15.57 -2.51 -15.87
C GLN A 137 15.18 -2.39 -17.34
N THR A 138 14.85 -1.18 -17.78
CA THR A 138 14.65 -0.91 -19.20
C THR A 138 15.92 -0.29 -19.78
N HIS A 139 16.62 -1.03 -20.64
CA HIS A 139 17.85 -0.58 -21.29
C HIS A 139 17.56 -0.06 -22.68
N ILE A 140 18.02 1.15 -22.99
CA ILE A 140 18.07 1.65 -24.36
C ILE A 140 19.46 1.33 -24.93
N GLU A 141 19.47 0.43 -25.90
CA GLU A 141 20.65 0.12 -26.69
C GLU A 141 20.84 1.16 -27.79
N VAL A 142 22.05 1.73 -27.85
CA VAL A 142 22.52 2.60 -28.93
C VAL A 142 23.78 2.00 -29.56
N SER A 143 23.96 2.23 -30.85
CA SER A 143 25.10 1.74 -31.65
C SER A 143 26.07 2.84 -32.08
N ASP A 144 25.67 4.11 -31.95
CA ASP A 144 26.45 5.28 -32.34
C ASP A 144 26.14 6.48 -31.43
N LEU A 145 27.13 7.35 -31.17
CA LEU A 145 26.97 8.55 -30.35
C LEU A 145 26.03 9.60 -30.95
N SER A 146 25.89 9.64 -32.28
CA SER A 146 24.95 10.53 -32.99
C SER A 146 23.49 10.24 -32.65
N GLN A 147 23.21 9.09 -32.03
CA GLN A 147 21.89 8.72 -31.52
C GLN A 147 21.53 9.45 -30.22
N ILE A 148 22.45 10.21 -29.62
CA ILE A 148 22.22 10.95 -28.38
C ILE A 148 22.47 12.44 -28.62
N SER A 149 21.48 13.27 -28.34
CA SER A 149 21.59 14.73 -28.41
C SER A 149 20.99 15.40 -27.19
N ILE A 150 21.58 16.49 -26.71
CA ILE A 150 20.98 17.33 -25.67
C ILE A 150 19.80 18.09 -26.29
N GLU A 151 18.65 18.08 -25.61
CA GLU A 151 17.51 18.90 -25.98
C GLU A 151 17.83 20.38 -25.68
N LYS A 152 17.71 21.26 -26.68
CA LYS A 152 17.93 22.70 -26.48
C LYS A 152 16.64 23.32 -25.95
N GLU A 153 16.70 23.96 -24.78
CA GLU A 153 15.58 24.77 -24.28
C GLU A 153 15.18 25.83 -25.32
N THR A 154 13.97 25.73 -25.86
CA THR A 154 13.37 26.82 -26.63
C THR A 154 12.96 27.94 -25.66
N SER A 155 13.76 29.00 -25.61
CA SER A 155 13.47 30.21 -24.84
C SER A 155 12.13 30.83 -25.27
N LYS A 156 11.09 30.76 -24.41
CA LYS A 156 9.93 31.64 -24.51
C LYS A 156 10.34 33.03 -24.04
N ASN A 157 10.30 34.01 -24.94
CA ASN A 157 10.47 35.43 -24.65
C ASN A 157 9.41 35.91 -23.64
N MET A 158 9.84 36.18 -22.41
CA MET A 158 9.17 37.15 -21.53
C MET A 158 10.17 38.28 -21.25
N THR A 159 9.74 39.49 -21.58
CA THR A 159 10.43 40.76 -21.38
C THR A 159 10.82 40.98 -19.91
N PRO A 160 12.00 41.58 -19.63
CA PRO A 160 12.47 41.73 -18.26
C PRO A 160 11.96 43.03 -17.63
N THR A 161 11.28 42.94 -16.49
CA THR A 161 11.13 44.04 -15.54
C THR A 161 11.97 43.79 -14.28
N SER A 162 13.07 44.54 -14.22
CA SER A 162 13.82 45.06 -13.06
C SER A 162 13.79 44.35 -11.69
N LYS A 163 14.98 43.84 -11.33
CA LYS A 163 15.75 44.00 -10.07
C LYS A 163 15.04 43.93 -8.71
N GLY A 164 15.44 42.92 -7.91
CA GLY A 164 15.29 42.95 -6.45
C GLY A 164 15.83 41.72 -5.69
N LYS A 165 17.14 41.76 -5.40
CA LYS A 165 17.88 41.21 -4.21
C LYS A 165 17.69 39.75 -3.70
N SER A 166 18.83 39.05 -3.73
CA SER A 166 19.44 38.13 -2.73
C SER A 166 18.56 37.32 -1.77
N GLY A 167 18.68 35.98 -1.84
CA GLY A 167 18.29 35.04 -0.80
C GLY A 167 18.69 33.60 -1.14
N THR A 168 19.56 33.04 -0.30
CA THR A 168 19.91 31.63 0.00
C THR A 168 19.36 30.46 -0.83
N SER A 169 20.26 29.54 -1.17
CA SER A 169 20.03 28.24 -1.80
C SER A 169 19.22 27.28 -0.92
N GLU A 170 17.97 27.02 -1.31
CA GLU A 170 17.23 25.82 -0.95
C GLU A 170 17.14 24.93 -2.19
N GLN A 171 17.64 23.69 -2.08
CA GLN A 171 17.42 22.64 -3.05
C GLN A 171 15.93 22.29 -3.05
N ARG A 172 15.19 22.81 -4.04
CA ARG A 172 13.85 22.30 -4.38
C ARG A 172 14.01 20.96 -5.06
N LEU A 173 13.55 19.91 -4.38
CA LEU A 173 13.19 18.64 -5.01
C LEU A 173 12.19 18.94 -6.13
N LEU A 174 12.62 18.82 -7.39
CA LEU A 174 11.75 18.96 -8.56
C LEU A 174 10.90 17.68 -8.68
N THR A 175 9.77 17.65 -7.98
CA THR A 175 8.67 16.72 -8.31
C THR A 175 8.20 17.03 -9.73
N VAL A 176 8.56 16.19 -10.69
CA VAL A 176 8.00 16.23 -12.05
C VAL A 176 6.52 15.86 -11.93
N LYS A 177 5.64 16.86 -11.88
CA LYS A 177 4.21 16.64 -11.93
C LYS A 177 3.85 16.00 -13.27
N PRO A 178 3.01 14.96 -13.31
CA PRO A 178 2.50 14.43 -14.56
C PRO A 178 1.85 15.55 -15.39
N SER A 179 1.90 15.43 -16.71
CA SER A 179 1.23 16.40 -17.58
C SER A 179 -0.27 16.42 -17.25
N CYS A 180 -0.91 17.58 -17.41
CA CYS A 180 -2.33 17.77 -17.06
C CYS A 180 -3.24 16.67 -17.64
N ALA A 181 -2.97 16.23 -18.87
CA ALA A 181 -3.71 15.16 -19.54
C ALA A 181 -3.51 13.76 -18.95
N VAL A 182 -2.34 13.46 -18.36
CA VAL A 182 -2.08 12.19 -17.67
C VAL A 182 -2.75 12.20 -16.30
N SER A 183 -2.71 13.32 -15.59
CA SER A 183 -3.39 13.48 -14.29
C SER A 183 -4.91 13.28 -14.44
N GLU A 184 -5.53 13.89 -15.44
CA GLU A 184 -6.98 13.73 -15.69
C GLU A 184 -7.36 12.29 -16.09
N ARG A 185 -6.49 11.61 -16.86
CA ARG A 185 -6.69 10.20 -17.21
C ARG A 185 -6.64 9.31 -15.97
N ASN A 186 -5.60 9.45 -15.15
CA ASN A 186 -5.42 8.61 -13.97
C ASN A 186 -6.51 8.87 -12.93
N HIS A 187 -6.96 10.11 -12.78
CA HIS A 187 -8.11 10.45 -11.95
C HIS A 187 -9.37 9.70 -12.39
N ASN A 188 -9.72 9.76 -13.68
CA ASN A 188 -10.91 9.06 -14.20
C ASN A 188 -10.78 7.53 -14.09
N LEU A 189 -9.59 6.99 -14.38
CA LEU A 189 -9.33 5.55 -14.24
C LEU A 189 -9.41 5.11 -12.78
N ALA A 190 -8.96 5.92 -11.83
CA ALA A 190 -9.06 5.61 -10.42
C ALA A 190 -10.51 5.50 -9.94
N GLN A 191 -11.39 6.38 -10.43
CA GLN A 191 -12.83 6.31 -10.18
C GLN A 191 -13.47 5.06 -10.80
N GLU A 192 -13.00 4.62 -11.98
CA GLU A 192 -13.48 3.37 -12.58
C GLU A 192 -13.02 2.14 -11.78
N ILE A 193 -11.73 2.08 -11.44
CA ILE A 193 -11.13 0.98 -10.68
C ILE A 193 -11.79 0.85 -9.31
N SER A 194 -12.05 1.96 -8.62
CA SER A 194 -12.66 1.94 -7.28
C SER A 194 -14.05 1.35 -7.26
N GLN A 195 -14.79 1.43 -8.38
CA GLN A 195 -16.14 0.88 -8.50
C GLN A 195 -16.15 -0.53 -9.15
N LYS A 196 -15.03 -0.94 -9.75
CA LYS A 196 -14.91 -2.18 -10.53
C LYS A 196 -14.48 -3.37 -9.67
N TYR A 197 -13.55 -3.15 -8.74
CA TYR A 197 -13.00 -4.20 -7.90
C TYR A 197 -13.45 -4.05 -6.46
N ILE A 198 -13.48 -5.17 -5.75
CA ILE A 198 -13.69 -5.19 -4.30
C ILE A 198 -12.57 -4.40 -3.64
N ILE A 199 -12.93 -3.37 -2.88
CA ILE A 199 -12.02 -2.73 -1.92
C ILE A 199 -12.30 -3.31 -0.54
N ALA A 200 -11.29 -3.97 0.03
CA ALA A 200 -11.29 -4.47 1.39
C ALA A 200 -10.33 -3.63 2.24
N ASP A 201 -10.85 -3.13 3.36
CA ASP A 201 -10.05 -2.50 4.40
C ASP A 201 -10.08 -3.40 5.62
N LEU A 202 -8.90 -3.79 6.12
CA LEU A 202 -8.79 -4.75 7.20
C LEU A 202 -9.03 -4.17 8.59
N HIS A 203 -9.24 -2.86 8.74
CA HIS A 203 -9.45 -2.29 10.06
C HIS A 203 -10.22 -0.97 10.05
N VAL A 204 -11.47 -1.00 10.53
CA VAL A 204 -12.35 0.17 10.69
C VAL A 204 -13.13 0.08 12.02
N ASP A 205 -13.00 1.10 12.87
CA ASP A 205 -13.46 1.13 14.28
C ASP A 205 -14.89 1.68 14.49
N VAL A 206 -15.72 1.60 13.45
CA VAL A 206 -17.13 1.99 13.50
C VAL A 206 -17.86 1.41 14.72
N PRO A 207 -17.74 0.12 15.09
CA PRO A 207 -18.51 -0.45 16.19
C PRO A 207 -18.24 0.25 17.53
N TYR A 208 -16.96 0.47 17.87
CA TYR A 208 -16.61 1.10 19.13
C TYR A 208 -16.97 2.59 19.14
N ARG A 209 -16.74 3.31 18.02
CA ARG A 209 -17.20 4.70 17.88
C ARG A 209 -18.69 4.84 18.13
N LEU A 210 -19.50 3.97 17.54
CA LEU A 210 -20.96 4.00 17.68
C LEU A 210 -21.42 3.65 19.10
N LYS A 211 -20.68 2.78 19.79
CA LYS A 211 -20.90 2.48 21.22
C LYS A 211 -20.73 3.74 22.08
N GLU A 212 -19.70 4.54 21.82
CA GLU A 212 -19.48 5.80 22.57
C GLU A 212 -20.47 6.90 22.16
N HIS A 213 -20.67 7.05 20.85
CA HIS A 213 -21.47 8.12 20.26
C HIS A 213 -22.25 7.61 19.04
N TYR A 214 -23.47 7.11 19.28
CA TYR A 214 -24.31 6.55 18.24
C TYR A 214 -24.67 7.55 17.13
N GLU A 215 -24.48 7.12 15.89
CA GLU A 215 -25.00 7.72 14.65
C GLU A 215 -25.50 6.61 13.71
N ASP A 216 -26.50 6.91 12.88
CA ASP A 216 -27.00 5.96 11.88
C ASP A 216 -26.09 5.96 10.63
N VAL A 217 -25.07 5.09 10.64
CA VAL A 217 -24.11 4.92 9.52
C VAL A 217 -24.73 4.34 8.25
N THR A 218 -26.03 3.96 8.27
CA THR A 218 -26.74 3.60 7.04
C THR A 218 -27.06 4.83 6.17
N GLN A 219 -26.85 6.04 6.71
CA GLN A 219 -27.04 7.34 6.09
C GLN A 219 -25.80 8.21 6.33
N ALA A 220 -25.74 9.39 5.72
CA ALA A 220 -24.63 10.31 5.94
C ALA A 220 -24.58 10.76 7.41
N THR A 221 -23.40 10.68 8.02
CA THR A 221 -23.16 11.09 9.41
C THR A 221 -22.42 12.43 9.50
N GLU A 222 -22.52 13.11 10.64
CA GLU A 222 -21.76 14.36 10.85
C GLU A 222 -20.31 14.07 11.24
N LYS A 223 -20.10 12.97 11.98
CA LYS A 223 -18.80 12.54 12.48
C LYS A 223 -18.40 11.18 11.94
N GLY A 224 -17.19 10.80 12.31
CA GLY A 224 -16.56 9.56 11.90
C GLY A 224 -16.18 9.56 10.43
N ASP A 225 -15.48 8.51 10.05
CA ASP A 225 -14.80 8.36 8.77
C ASP A 225 -15.52 7.36 7.87
N PHE A 226 -16.57 6.69 8.38
CA PHE A 226 -17.39 5.74 7.64
C PHE A 226 -18.88 6.03 7.77
N ASP A 227 -19.54 6.04 6.62
CA ASP A 227 -20.98 5.83 6.47
C ASP A 227 -21.29 5.25 5.08
N TYR A 228 -22.53 4.78 4.89
CA TYR A 228 -22.94 4.16 3.63
C TYR A 228 -22.74 5.07 2.41
N PRO A 229 -23.21 6.35 2.39
CA PRO A 229 -22.96 7.23 1.25
C PRO A 229 -21.48 7.40 0.89
N ARG A 230 -20.61 7.64 1.89
CA ARG A 230 -19.16 7.80 1.66
C ARG A 230 -18.53 6.50 1.19
N ALA A 231 -18.89 5.36 1.79
CA ALA A 231 -18.37 4.06 1.39
C ALA A 231 -18.74 3.73 -0.07
N LYS A 232 -20.00 3.98 -0.47
CA LYS A 232 -20.42 3.80 -1.88
C LYS A 232 -19.68 4.75 -2.83
N SER A 233 -19.51 6.02 -2.45
CA SER A 233 -18.78 6.99 -3.27
C SER A 233 -17.29 6.64 -3.42
N GLY A 234 -16.66 6.12 -2.37
CA GLY A 234 -15.26 5.70 -2.39
C GLY A 234 -15.02 4.34 -3.03
N GLY A 235 -16.07 3.52 -3.20
CA GLY A 235 -15.95 2.15 -3.71
C GLY A 235 -15.60 1.11 -2.64
N LEU A 236 -15.78 1.43 -1.37
CA LEU A 236 -15.49 0.51 -0.27
C LEU A 236 -16.59 -0.57 -0.16
N ASP A 237 -16.19 -1.84 -0.26
CA ASP A 237 -17.11 -2.98 -0.28
C ASP A 237 -16.95 -3.92 0.91
N ALA A 238 -15.79 -3.96 1.56
CA ALA A 238 -15.53 -4.87 2.67
C ALA A 238 -14.67 -4.24 3.77
N PRO A 239 -15.19 -3.26 4.53
CA PRO A 239 -14.55 -2.81 5.75
C PRO A 239 -14.69 -3.90 6.83
N PHE A 240 -13.56 -4.39 7.32
CA PHE A 240 -13.52 -5.22 8.51
C PHE A 240 -13.86 -4.35 9.71
N MET A 241 -15.05 -4.60 10.27
CA MET A 241 -15.51 -3.96 11.49
C MET A 241 -14.65 -4.46 12.65
N SER A 242 -13.87 -3.56 13.25
CA SER A 242 -13.06 -3.85 14.43
C SER A 242 -13.96 -4.05 15.63
N ILE A 243 -13.96 -5.27 16.17
CA ILE A 243 -14.51 -5.60 17.48
C ILE A 243 -13.41 -5.30 18.50
N TYR A 244 -13.15 -4.01 18.67
CA TYR A 244 -12.11 -3.47 19.56
C TYR A 244 -12.48 -3.61 21.03
N ILE A 245 -11.55 -4.18 21.80
CA ILE A 245 -11.68 -4.32 23.24
C ILE A 245 -10.57 -3.55 23.94
N PRO A 246 -10.90 -2.46 24.67
CA PRO A 246 -9.93 -1.73 25.49
C PRO A 246 -9.10 -2.67 26.37
N ALA A 247 -7.79 -2.51 26.33
CA ALA A 247 -6.86 -3.45 26.97
C ALA A 247 -6.97 -3.44 28.50
N GLU A 248 -7.40 -2.32 29.05
CA GLU A 248 -7.59 -2.09 30.49
C GLU A 248 -8.69 -2.99 31.07
N ILE A 249 -9.68 -3.41 30.27
CA ILE A 249 -10.79 -4.23 30.74
C ILE A 249 -10.27 -5.51 31.38
N GLU A 250 -9.38 -6.24 30.70
CA GLU A 250 -8.81 -7.46 31.27
C GLU A 250 -7.84 -7.15 32.42
N ALA A 251 -7.00 -6.12 32.27
CA ALA A 251 -6.03 -5.72 33.29
C ALA A 251 -6.71 -5.38 34.64
N GLU A 252 -7.93 -4.87 34.59
CA GLU A 252 -8.76 -4.52 35.74
C GLU A 252 -9.72 -5.65 36.18
N GLY A 253 -9.69 -6.81 35.52
CA GLY A 253 -10.52 -7.98 35.85
C GLY A 253 -11.97 -7.90 35.35
N GLY A 254 -12.23 -7.06 34.36
CA GLY A 254 -13.52 -6.93 33.66
C GLY A 254 -13.79 -8.05 32.65
N ASP A 255 -15.01 -8.05 32.11
CA ASP A 255 -15.49 -9.09 31.18
C ASP A 255 -15.36 -8.65 29.71
N SER A 256 -14.20 -8.89 29.13
CA SER A 256 -13.94 -8.67 27.70
C SER A 256 -14.88 -9.47 26.79
N THR A 257 -15.35 -10.64 27.24
CA THR A 257 -16.25 -11.52 26.45
C THR A 257 -17.61 -10.86 26.26
N ALA A 258 -18.16 -10.26 27.33
CA ALA A 258 -19.42 -9.53 27.27
C ALA A 258 -19.33 -8.29 26.36
N VAL A 259 -18.23 -7.54 26.43
CA VAL A 259 -18.01 -6.36 25.58
C VAL A 259 -17.95 -6.74 24.10
N ALA A 260 -17.20 -7.79 23.76
CA ALA A 260 -17.12 -8.28 22.39
C ALA A 260 -18.48 -8.73 21.84
N ASN A 261 -19.27 -9.45 22.62
CA ASN A 261 -20.63 -9.84 22.19
C ASN A 261 -21.51 -8.61 21.91
N GLY A 262 -21.46 -7.58 22.76
CA GLY A 262 -22.23 -6.35 22.55
C GLY A 262 -21.85 -5.61 21.26
N LEU A 263 -20.55 -5.51 20.96
CA LEU A 263 -20.09 -4.89 19.71
C LEU A 263 -20.50 -5.70 18.47
N ILE A 264 -20.50 -7.03 18.55
CA ILE A 264 -21.01 -7.87 17.45
C ILE A 264 -22.52 -7.67 17.30
N ASP A 265 -23.28 -7.57 18.40
CA ASP A 265 -24.71 -7.26 18.36
C ASP A 265 -24.97 -5.91 17.66
N ASP A 266 -24.11 -4.91 17.88
CA ASP A 266 -24.20 -3.60 17.23
C ASP A 266 -23.97 -3.69 15.70
N VAL A 267 -22.99 -4.49 15.24
CA VAL A 267 -22.78 -4.76 13.80
C VAL A 267 -23.98 -5.49 13.19
N GLU A 268 -24.50 -6.51 13.87
CA GLU A 268 -25.71 -7.22 13.44
C GLU A 268 -26.93 -6.29 13.36
N ALA A 269 -27.03 -5.31 14.26
CA ALA A 269 -28.09 -4.31 14.27
C ALA A 269 -28.04 -3.35 13.06
N ILE A 270 -26.84 -2.92 12.63
CA ILE A 270 -26.66 -2.12 11.40
C ILE A 270 -27.24 -2.86 10.19
N ILE A 271 -26.91 -4.15 10.07
CA ILE A 271 -27.36 -4.99 8.96
C ILE A 271 -28.87 -5.21 9.00
N LYS A 272 -29.42 -5.44 10.20
CA LYS A 272 -30.86 -5.58 10.39
C LYS A 272 -31.61 -4.29 10.04
N ALA A 273 -31.01 -3.12 10.29
CA ALA A 273 -31.60 -1.83 9.97
C ALA A 273 -31.58 -1.52 8.47
N ALA A 274 -30.56 -2.00 7.73
CA ALA A 274 -30.44 -1.77 6.29
C ALA A 274 -29.93 -3.01 5.52
N PRO A 275 -30.75 -4.08 5.42
CA PRO A 275 -30.35 -5.34 4.78
C PRO A 275 -30.23 -5.24 3.25
N ASP A 276 -30.73 -4.16 2.65
CA ASP A 276 -30.56 -3.80 1.25
C ASP A 276 -29.21 -3.09 0.97
N LYS A 277 -28.47 -2.73 2.03
CA LYS A 277 -27.19 -2.03 1.95
C LYS A 277 -26.02 -2.87 2.44
N PHE A 278 -26.23 -3.63 3.52
CA PHE A 278 -25.17 -4.34 4.23
C PHE A 278 -25.47 -5.84 4.39
N ALA A 279 -24.40 -6.64 4.48
CA ALA A 279 -24.48 -8.05 4.83
C ALA A 279 -23.21 -8.51 5.58
N LEU A 280 -23.31 -9.57 6.39
CA LEU A 280 -22.11 -10.21 6.95
C LEU A 280 -21.37 -11.00 5.85
N ALA A 281 -20.05 -11.10 5.98
CA ALA A 281 -19.23 -11.99 5.18
C ALA A 281 -18.40 -12.91 6.08
N PHE A 282 -18.76 -14.19 6.08
CA PHE A 282 -18.09 -15.24 6.86
C PHE A 282 -17.03 -16.00 6.07
N SER A 283 -16.82 -15.67 4.80
CA SER A 283 -15.83 -16.33 3.95
C SER A 283 -15.50 -15.45 2.75
N THR A 284 -14.41 -15.79 2.05
CA THR A 284 -14.08 -15.13 0.77
C THR A 284 -15.20 -15.28 -0.24
N ASN A 285 -15.87 -16.45 -0.28
CA ASN A 285 -16.99 -16.70 -1.19
C ASN A 285 -18.18 -15.79 -0.88
N GLN A 286 -18.54 -15.66 0.39
CA GLN A 286 -19.68 -14.81 0.78
C GLN A 286 -19.40 -13.33 0.52
N LEU A 287 -18.15 -12.89 0.72
CA LEU A 287 -17.72 -11.54 0.36
C LEU A 287 -17.94 -11.28 -1.14
N GLN A 288 -17.48 -12.19 -2.00
CA GLN A 288 -17.68 -12.11 -3.45
C GLN A 288 -19.16 -12.13 -3.85
N GLU A 289 -19.97 -12.97 -3.21
CA GLU A 289 -21.42 -13.03 -3.46
C GLU A 289 -22.15 -11.75 -3.05
N ASN A 290 -21.75 -11.13 -1.94
CA ASN A 290 -22.31 -9.85 -1.48
C ASN A 290 -21.94 -8.72 -2.44
N PHE A 291 -20.67 -8.66 -2.87
CA PHE A 291 -20.21 -7.70 -3.86
C PHE A 291 -21.00 -7.81 -5.18
N ALA A 292 -21.23 -9.03 -5.67
CA ALA A 292 -22.04 -9.27 -6.86
C ALA A 292 -23.52 -8.81 -6.72
N LYS A 293 -24.02 -8.68 -5.49
CA LYS A 293 -25.36 -8.13 -5.18
C LYS A 293 -25.34 -6.62 -4.95
N GLY A 294 -24.17 -5.98 -4.97
CA GLY A 294 -23.99 -4.55 -4.68
C GLY A 294 -24.05 -4.19 -3.19
N LEU A 295 -23.98 -5.18 -2.30
CA LEU A 295 -24.01 -5.01 -0.85
C LEU A 295 -22.59 -4.77 -0.31
N ILE A 296 -22.46 -3.88 0.67
CA ILE A 296 -21.23 -3.74 1.45
C ILE A 296 -21.19 -4.88 2.47
N SER A 297 -20.14 -5.68 2.42
CA SER A 297 -19.87 -6.72 3.40
C SER A 297 -19.27 -6.11 4.67
N LEU A 298 -19.79 -6.50 5.83
CA LEU A 298 -19.23 -6.15 7.14
C LEU A 298 -18.58 -7.40 7.77
N PRO A 299 -17.46 -7.92 7.23
CA PRO A 299 -16.68 -8.92 7.95
C PRO A 299 -16.18 -8.34 9.27
N MET A 300 -15.88 -9.20 10.24
CA MET A 300 -15.47 -8.76 11.57
C MET A 300 -14.11 -9.34 11.94
N GLY A 301 -13.30 -8.51 12.58
CA GLY A 301 -12.08 -8.93 13.25
C GLY A 301 -12.08 -8.48 14.69
N MET A 302 -11.52 -9.29 15.56
CA MET A 302 -11.45 -9.01 16.99
C MET A 302 -10.10 -8.39 17.30
N GLU A 303 -10.11 -7.12 17.68
CA GLU A 303 -8.91 -6.43 18.09
C GLU A 303 -8.77 -6.50 19.60
N ASN A 304 -7.63 -7.03 20.06
CA ASN A 304 -7.39 -7.59 21.39
C ASN A 304 -8.08 -8.94 21.62
N GLY A 305 -7.29 -10.00 21.76
CA GLY A 305 -7.76 -11.37 22.00
C GLY A 305 -8.28 -11.63 23.41
N SER A 306 -8.30 -10.62 24.30
CA SER A 306 -8.79 -10.77 25.68
C SER A 306 -10.18 -11.45 25.82
N PRO A 307 -11.15 -11.33 24.88
CA PRO A 307 -12.42 -12.07 24.96
C PRO A 307 -12.29 -13.60 24.91
N ILE A 308 -11.15 -14.14 24.48
CA ILE A 308 -10.93 -15.59 24.52
C ILE A 308 -10.87 -16.09 25.97
N ALA A 309 -10.42 -15.25 26.91
CA ALA A 309 -10.46 -15.50 28.35
C ALA A 309 -9.90 -16.88 28.78
N GLY A 310 -8.84 -17.35 28.12
CA GLY A 310 -8.21 -18.63 28.42
C GLY A 310 -9.03 -19.89 28.06
N ASP A 311 -10.16 -19.76 27.35
CA ASP A 311 -11.02 -20.90 26.96
C ASP A 311 -11.22 -20.96 25.43
N LEU A 312 -10.71 -22.01 24.79
CA LEU A 312 -10.87 -22.24 23.35
C LEU A 312 -12.33 -22.44 22.92
N LYS A 313 -13.28 -22.64 23.85
CA LYS A 313 -14.72 -22.56 23.52
C LYS A 313 -15.12 -21.15 23.10
N ASN A 314 -14.52 -20.11 23.68
CA ASN A 314 -14.77 -18.73 23.28
C ASN A 314 -14.26 -18.47 21.86
N LEU A 315 -13.12 -19.06 21.48
CA LEU A 315 -12.65 -19.01 20.08
C LEU A 315 -13.73 -19.55 19.12
N LYS A 316 -14.31 -20.72 19.43
CA LYS A 316 -15.38 -21.32 18.61
C LYS A 316 -16.66 -20.47 18.62
N HIS A 317 -17.03 -19.93 19.78
CA HIS A 317 -18.17 -19.03 19.93
C HIS A 317 -18.02 -17.81 19.01
N PHE A 318 -16.90 -17.09 19.10
CA PHE A 318 -16.67 -15.89 18.32
C PHE A 318 -16.49 -16.16 16.82
N TYR A 319 -15.86 -17.27 16.45
CA TYR A 319 -15.87 -17.72 15.06
C TYR A 319 -17.29 -17.94 14.53
N SER A 320 -18.16 -18.58 15.32
CA SER A 320 -19.57 -18.81 14.93
C SER A 320 -20.38 -17.51 14.87
N ARG A 321 -20.02 -16.51 15.67
CA ARG A 321 -20.58 -15.15 15.64
C ARG A 321 -20.06 -14.32 14.47
N GLY A 322 -19.02 -14.77 13.76
CA GLY A 322 -18.55 -14.14 12.52
C GLY A 322 -17.15 -13.55 12.55
N ILE A 323 -16.41 -13.69 13.66
CA ILE A 323 -15.02 -13.22 13.74
C ILE A 323 -14.14 -14.03 12.77
N ARG A 324 -13.32 -13.33 11.97
CA ARG A 324 -12.46 -13.93 10.94
C ARG A 324 -10.98 -13.61 11.06
N TYR A 325 -10.61 -12.62 11.86
CA TYR A 325 -9.26 -12.51 12.41
C TYR A 325 -9.30 -12.19 13.91
N ILE A 326 -8.23 -12.49 14.63
CA ILE A 326 -8.01 -12.02 16.01
C ILE A 326 -6.61 -11.40 16.11
N THR A 327 -6.55 -10.14 16.56
CA THR A 327 -5.35 -9.44 17.00
C THR A 327 -5.02 -9.86 18.42
N LEU A 328 -3.84 -10.42 18.68
CA LEU A 328 -3.60 -11.18 19.92
C LEU A 328 -3.57 -10.29 21.17
N SER A 329 -3.06 -9.07 21.08
CA SER A 329 -3.05 -8.05 22.14
C SER A 329 -3.35 -6.67 21.54
N HIS A 330 -3.50 -5.65 22.39
CA HIS A 330 -3.63 -4.24 21.98
C HIS A 330 -2.54 -3.41 22.69
N SER A 331 -2.90 -2.36 23.43
CA SER A 331 -2.01 -1.44 24.13
C SER A 331 -1.33 -2.00 25.38
N LEU A 332 -1.86 -3.09 25.96
CA LEU A 332 -1.27 -3.79 27.11
C LEU A 332 -1.05 -5.27 26.77
N SER A 333 -0.04 -5.88 27.39
CA SER A 333 0.15 -7.34 27.34
C SER A 333 -1.00 -8.04 28.07
N ASN A 334 -1.43 -9.18 27.55
CA ASN A 334 -2.58 -9.91 28.09
C ASN A 334 -2.24 -11.40 28.32
N HIS A 335 -3.24 -12.23 28.62
CA HIS A 335 -3.04 -13.67 28.83
C HIS A 335 -2.59 -14.45 27.59
N ILE A 336 -2.50 -13.82 26.41
CA ILE A 336 -2.15 -14.42 25.12
C ILE A 336 -0.76 -13.97 24.67
N SER A 337 -0.50 -12.65 24.66
CA SER A 337 0.65 -12.05 24.00
C SER A 337 1.15 -10.79 24.69
N ASP A 338 2.45 -10.56 24.60
CA ASP A 338 3.05 -9.26 24.89
C ASP A 338 2.73 -8.24 23.79
N SER A 339 2.44 -7.01 24.22
CA SER A 339 2.16 -5.85 23.34
C SER A 339 3.43 -5.10 22.94
N SER A 340 3.44 -4.49 21.75
CA SER A 340 4.49 -3.57 21.31
C SER A 340 4.57 -2.30 22.18
N TYR A 341 3.45 -1.89 22.78
CA TYR A 341 3.36 -0.69 23.63
C TYR A 341 3.74 -0.95 25.08
N ASP A 342 3.57 -2.18 25.54
CA ASP A 342 3.82 -2.55 26.92
C ASP A 342 5.30 -2.91 27.14
N LYS A 343 5.94 -2.21 28.07
CA LYS A 343 7.34 -2.44 28.43
C LYS A 343 7.52 -3.60 29.41
N ASN A 344 6.44 -4.05 30.07
CA ASN A 344 6.53 -5.10 31.07
C ASN A 344 6.86 -6.47 30.46
N ARG A 345 6.31 -6.77 29.27
CA ARG A 345 6.55 -7.98 28.46
C ARG A 345 6.72 -9.27 29.28
N PRO A 346 5.71 -9.64 30.09
CA PRO A 346 5.81 -10.76 31.02
C PRO A 346 6.03 -12.11 30.33
N ALA A 347 5.54 -12.29 29.10
CA ALA A 347 5.64 -13.55 28.37
C ALA A 347 6.98 -13.71 27.61
N GLN A 348 7.66 -12.59 27.34
CA GLN A 348 8.77 -12.49 26.39
C GLN A 348 8.36 -13.05 25.01
N GLY A 349 7.19 -12.63 24.52
CA GLY A 349 6.58 -13.12 23.29
C GLY A 349 5.14 -13.60 23.50
N LEU A 350 4.85 -14.86 23.16
CA LEU A 350 3.57 -15.50 23.44
C LEU A 350 3.57 -16.28 24.76
N THR A 351 2.47 -16.23 25.49
CA THR A 351 2.22 -17.14 26.62
C THR A 351 2.02 -18.58 26.11
N ASP A 352 2.06 -19.57 27.00
CA ASP A 352 1.77 -20.96 26.62
C ASP A 352 0.35 -21.10 26.04
N PHE A 353 -0.63 -20.42 26.64
CA PHE A 353 -1.98 -20.35 26.09
C PHE A 353 -2.01 -19.68 24.72
N GLY A 354 -1.28 -18.59 24.52
CA GLY A 354 -1.20 -17.91 23.23
C GLY A 354 -0.67 -18.84 22.13
N LYS A 355 0.35 -19.66 22.42
CA LYS A 355 0.88 -20.65 21.47
C LYS A 355 -0.16 -21.71 21.10
N GLU A 356 -0.94 -22.19 22.08
CA GLU A 356 -2.07 -23.10 21.83
C GLU A 356 -3.16 -22.42 20.99
N LEU A 357 -3.46 -21.16 21.28
CA LEU A 357 -4.47 -20.37 20.57
C LEU A 357 -4.13 -20.20 19.09
N ILE A 358 -2.87 -19.94 18.73
CA ILE A 358 -2.43 -19.85 17.32
C ILE A 358 -2.78 -21.12 16.54
N VAL A 359 -2.48 -22.29 17.11
CA VAL A 359 -2.77 -23.57 16.48
C VAL A 359 -4.28 -23.75 16.31
N ALA A 360 -5.05 -23.47 17.37
CA ALA A 360 -6.51 -23.57 17.32
C ALA A 360 -7.14 -22.61 16.30
N MET A 361 -6.62 -21.38 16.17
CA MET A 361 -7.06 -20.41 15.16
C MET A 361 -6.83 -20.93 13.74
N ASN A 362 -5.64 -21.51 13.48
CA ASN A 362 -5.34 -22.13 12.19
C ASN A 362 -6.32 -23.27 11.86
N GLU A 363 -6.57 -24.16 12.82
CA GLU A 363 -7.45 -25.32 12.65
C GLU A 363 -8.90 -24.93 12.33
N ILE A 364 -9.44 -23.87 12.94
CA ILE A 364 -10.83 -23.46 12.69
C ILE A 364 -11.00 -22.43 11.57
N GLY A 365 -9.90 -21.87 11.07
CA GLY A 365 -9.91 -20.91 9.97
C GLY A 365 -10.11 -19.46 10.39
N VAL A 366 -9.59 -19.07 11.55
CA VAL A 366 -9.44 -17.67 11.96
C VAL A 366 -8.04 -17.19 11.58
N MET A 367 -7.94 -16.08 10.86
CA MET A 367 -6.65 -15.46 10.54
C MET A 367 -5.99 -14.93 11.82
N VAL A 368 -4.70 -15.19 11.97
CA VAL A 368 -3.89 -14.60 13.03
C VAL A 368 -3.48 -13.20 12.60
N ASP A 369 -3.79 -12.20 13.41
CA ASP A 369 -3.36 -10.82 13.21
C ASP A 369 -2.22 -10.45 14.16
N VAL A 370 -1.12 -9.94 13.60
CA VAL A 370 0.10 -9.56 14.29
C VAL A 370 0.26 -8.04 14.46
N SER A 371 -0.74 -7.23 14.12
CA SER A 371 -0.76 -5.84 14.56
C SER A 371 -0.77 -5.76 16.11
N HIS A 372 -0.20 -4.69 16.67
CA HIS A 372 -0.05 -4.42 18.12
C HIS A 372 0.86 -5.35 18.96
N ILE A 373 1.21 -6.54 18.49
CA ILE A 373 2.03 -7.46 19.29
C ILE A 373 3.51 -7.06 19.26
N SER A 374 4.27 -7.45 20.28
CA SER A 374 5.72 -7.21 20.33
C SER A 374 6.49 -7.95 19.23
N ASP A 375 7.71 -7.49 18.91
CA ASP A 375 8.57 -8.14 17.91
C ASP A 375 8.86 -9.62 18.23
N GLN A 376 9.00 -9.94 19.53
CA GLN A 376 9.22 -11.31 19.97
C GLN A 376 7.96 -12.18 19.81
N ALA A 377 6.78 -11.63 20.09
CA ALA A 377 5.51 -12.32 19.87
C ALA A 377 5.26 -12.57 18.38
N PHE A 378 5.59 -11.61 17.51
CA PHE A 378 5.58 -11.80 16.06
C PHE A 378 6.46 -12.99 15.63
N THR A 379 7.69 -13.05 16.14
CA THR A 379 8.63 -14.15 15.85
C THR A 379 8.03 -15.51 16.25
N ASP A 380 7.42 -15.60 17.43
CA ASP A 380 6.76 -16.82 17.91
C ASP A 380 5.57 -17.21 17.02
N VAL A 381 4.72 -16.25 16.64
CA VAL A 381 3.59 -16.49 15.72
C VAL A 381 4.07 -17.07 14.39
N ILE A 382 5.10 -16.47 13.79
CA ILE A 382 5.65 -16.91 12.51
C ILE A 382 6.22 -18.33 12.61
N ALA A 383 6.85 -18.68 13.73
CA ALA A 383 7.38 -20.02 13.96
C ALA A 383 6.28 -21.08 14.12
N ILE A 384 5.15 -20.72 14.74
CA ILE A 384 4.08 -21.65 15.11
C ILE A 384 3.08 -21.84 13.97
N SER A 385 2.61 -20.75 13.38
CA SER A 385 1.50 -20.74 12.42
C SER A 385 1.76 -21.66 11.22
N LYS A 386 0.73 -22.41 10.81
CA LYS A 386 0.74 -23.32 9.66
C LYS A 386 0.14 -22.71 8.40
N VAL A 387 -0.43 -21.52 8.54
CA VAL A 387 -1.05 -20.73 7.47
C VAL A 387 -0.45 -19.32 7.48
N PRO A 388 -0.57 -18.57 6.37
CA PRO A 388 -0.18 -17.17 6.35
C PRO A 388 -0.91 -16.37 7.43
N VAL A 389 -0.22 -15.37 7.98
CA VAL A 389 -0.77 -14.43 8.96
C VAL A 389 -0.90 -13.04 8.34
N ILE A 390 -1.65 -12.15 8.96
CA ILE A 390 -1.84 -10.77 8.52
C ILE A 390 -1.30 -9.80 9.56
N ALA A 391 -0.92 -8.59 9.15
CA ALA A 391 -0.87 -7.43 10.03
C ALA A 391 -1.97 -6.47 9.57
N SER A 392 -3.13 -6.48 10.23
CA SER A 392 -4.38 -5.88 9.77
C SER A 392 -4.33 -4.36 9.61
N HIS A 393 -3.48 -3.67 10.39
CA HIS A 393 -3.25 -2.23 10.30
C HIS A 393 -1.88 -1.92 10.93
N SER A 394 -0.82 -2.13 10.15
CA SER A 394 0.55 -1.80 10.53
C SER A 394 1.28 -1.13 9.37
N SER A 395 2.28 -0.33 9.69
CA SER A 395 3.06 0.42 8.71
C SER A 395 4.55 0.07 8.78
N ALA A 396 5.36 0.58 7.86
CA ALA A 396 6.80 0.29 7.82
C ALA A 396 7.56 1.15 8.84
N ARG A 397 8.28 0.48 9.75
CA ARG A 397 9.14 1.12 10.76
C ARG A 397 10.29 1.92 10.14
N HIS A 398 10.62 1.65 8.88
CA HIS A 398 11.55 2.44 8.07
C HIS A 398 11.29 3.96 8.14
N PHE A 399 10.02 4.38 8.12
CA PHE A 399 9.63 5.80 8.16
C PHE A 399 9.35 6.32 9.58
N THR A 400 9.41 5.43 10.57
CA THR A 400 9.05 5.67 11.97
C THR A 400 10.03 4.91 12.88
N PRO A 401 11.33 5.23 12.84
CA PRO A 401 12.36 4.52 13.62
C PRO A 401 11.98 4.46 15.11
N ASP A 402 12.34 3.34 15.74
CA ASP A 402 12.09 3.02 17.15
C ASP A 402 10.62 2.87 17.57
N PHE A 403 9.66 2.99 16.63
CA PHE A 403 8.25 2.77 16.91
C PHE A 403 7.85 1.31 16.66
N GLU A 404 7.89 0.49 17.70
CA GLU A 404 7.66 -0.96 17.62
C GLU A 404 6.26 -1.35 17.12
N ARG A 405 5.29 -0.44 17.22
CA ARG A 405 3.95 -0.65 16.67
C ARG A 405 3.95 -0.88 15.14
N ASN A 406 4.98 -0.38 14.47
CA ASN A 406 5.23 -0.62 13.04
C ASN A 406 6.24 -1.75 12.84
N MET A 407 6.17 -2.39 11.67
CA MET A 407 6.99 -3.57 11.37
C MET A 407 8.36 -3.16 10.81
N SER A 408 9.43 -3.77 11.33
CA SER A 408 10.77 -3.65 10.72
C SER A 408 10.82 -4.28 9.33
N ASP A 409 11.83 -3.92 8.53
CA ASP A 409 12.04 -4.49 7.20
C ASP A 409 12.25 -6.02 7.28
N GLU A 410 12.95 -6.49 8.32
CA GLU A 410 13.14 -7.91 8.60
C GLU A 410 11.82 -8.64 8.85
N MET A 411 10.94 -8.06 9.67
CA MET A 411 9.62 -8.64 9.96
C MET A 411 8.73 -8.65 8.71
N ILE A 412 8.77 -7.60 7.88
CA ILE A 412 8.02 -7.55 6.62
C ILE A 412 8.49 -8.66 5.67
N VAL A 413 9.79 -8.87 5.56
CA VAL A 413 10.37 -9.96 4.76
C VAL A 413 9.95 -11.33 5.30
N GLU A 414 10.04 -11.53 6.61
CA GLU A 414 9.66 -12.80 7.25
C GLU A 414 8.15 -13.10 7.11
N LEU A 415 7.30 -12.09 7.26
CA LEU A 415 5.86 -12.18 7.00
C LEU A 415 5.60 -12.64 5.57
N ALA A 416 6.26 -12.00 4.59
CA ALA A 416 6.10 -12.32 3.18
C ALA A 416 6.63 -13.71 2.81
N ASP A 417 7.75 -14.16 3.40
CA ASP A 417 8.30 -15.50 3.21
C ASP A 417 7.32 -16.60 3.67
N LYS A 418 6.41 -16.29 4.61
CA LYS A 418 5.31 -17.15 5.04
C LYS A 418 4.01 -16.95 4.26
N GLY A 419 4.02 -16.12 3.22
CA GLY A 419 2.85 -15.81 2.42
C GLY A 419 1.91 -14.78 3.04
N GLY A 420 2.28 -14.14 4.16
CA GLY A 420 1.46 -13.16 4.86
C GLY A 420 1.34 -11.82 4.13
N VAL A 421 0.55 -10.90 4.68
CA VAL A 421 0.27 -9.58 4.09
C VAL A 421 0.27 -8.52 5.18
N ILE A 422 0.96 -7.41 4.94
CA ILE A 422 0.86 -6.20 5.76
C ILE A 422 -0.18 -5.26 5.15
N PHE A 423 -1.13 -4.81 5.95
CA PHE A 423 -2.16 -3.86 5.55
C PHE A 423 -1.80 -2.49 6.13
N ILE A 424 -1.53 -1.52 5.25
CA ILE A 424 -0.91 -0.24 5.61
C ILE A 424 -1.90 0.62 6.40
N ASN A 425 -1.50 0.97 7.63
CA ASN A 425 -2.18 1.95 8.49
C ASN A 425 -2.02 3.38 7.95
N PHE A 426 -3.09 4.19 8.00
CA PHE A 426 -3.06 5.56 7.48
C PHE A 426 -2.78 6.62 8.55
N GLY A 427 -3.08 6.40 9.83
CA GLY A 427 -2.96 7.41 10.87
C GLY A 427 -1.57 8.05 10.90
N SER A 428 -1.50 9.39 11.00
CA SER A 428 -0.25 10.14 10.79
C SER A 428 0.88 9.69 11.72
N HIS A 429 0.56 9.30 12.96
CA HIS A 429 1.52 8.76 13.93
C HIS A 429 2.16 7.44 13.46
N PHE A 430 1.49 6.67 12.60
CA PHE A 430 1.97 5.39 12.10
C PHE A 430 2.73 5.52 10.77
N VAL A 431 2.64 6.66 10.08
CA VAL A 431 3.28 6.84 8.76
C VAL A 431 4.31 7.96 8.71
N SER A 432 4.41 8.78 9.77
CA SER A 432 5.30 9.94 9.77
C SER A 432 6.04 10.10 11.09
N GLN A 433 7.38 10.10 11.03
CA GLN A 433 8.23 10.45 12.16
C GLN A 433 7.90 11.84 12.74
N ALA A 434 7.48 12.79 11.90
CA ALA A 434 7.13 14.12 12.37
C ALA A 434 5.90 14.12 13.29
N ALA A 435 4.91 13.28 12.99
CA ALA A 435 3.73 13.11 13.83
C ALA A 435 4.07 12.41 15.15
N ILE A 436 4.93 11.38 15.12
CA ILE A 436 5.45 10.74 16.34
C ILE A 436 6.18 11.75 17.21
N GLN A 437 7.07 12.56 16.61
CA GLN A 437 7.83 13.57 17.36
C GLN A 437 6.90 14.60 18.00
N HIS A 438 5.89 15.07 17.26
CA HIS A 438 4.89 16.00 17.80
C HIS A 438 4.14 15.41 19.00
N TRP A 439 3.72 14.15 18.91
CA TRP A 439 3.08 13.44 20.03
C TRP A 439 4.01 13.31 21.24
N ASN A 440 5.28 12.93 21.03
CA ASN A 440 6.27 12.84 22.09
C ASN A 440 6.51 14.20 22.77
N ASP A 441 6.58 15.29 21.99
CA ASP A 441 6.75 16.64 22.50
C ASP A 441 5.53 17.08 23.32
N LEU A 442 4.32 16.77 22.86
CA LEU A 442 3.08 17.01 23.61
C LEU A 442 3.08 16.24 24.94
N GLU A 443 3.34 14.94 24.92
CA GLU A 443 3.32 14.10 26.12
C GLU A 443 4.36 14.54 27.14
N ALA A 444 5.59 14.87 26.69
CA ALA A 444 6.62 15.41 27.57
C ALA A 444 6.22 16.75 28.18
N ALA A 445 5.68 17.68 27.37
CA ALA A 445 5.25 18.99 27.85
C ALA A 445 4.04 18.89 28.80
N LYS A 446 3.09 18.01 28.50
CA LYS A 446 1.90 17.75 29.31
C LYS A 446 2.26 17.11 30.63
N ALA A 447 3.20 16.16 30.66
CA ALA A 447 3.68 15.54 31.89
C ALA A 447 4.30 16.59 32.84
N VAL A 448 5.18 17.46 32.32
CA VAL A 448 5.77 18.57 33.09
C VAL A 448 4.67 19.52 33.60
N PHE A 449 3.73 19.90 32.74
CA PHE A 449 2.64 20.79 33.12
C PHE A 449 1.75 20.19 34.23
N ILE A 450 1.43 18.90 34.14
CA ILE A 450 0.65 18.20 35.16
C ILE A 450 1.38 18.19 36.51
N GLU A 451 2.69 17.87 36.49
CA GLU A 451 3.52 17.81 37.71
C GLU A 451 3.63 19.19 38.38
N GLU A 452 4.00 20.22 37.62
CA GLU A 452 4.16 21.59 38.14
C GLU A 452 2.87 22.17 38.73
N ASN A 453 1.71 21.74 38.21
CA ASN A 453 0.40 22.25 38.64
C ASN A 453 -0.35 21.27 39.56
N ASN A 454 0.27 20.14 39.97
CA ASN A 454 -0.34 19.09 40.79
C ASN A 454 -1.72 18.63 40.27
N LEU A 455 -1.82 18.42 38.96
CA LEU A 455 -3.08 18.05 38.29
C LEU A 455 -3.26 16.53 38.20
N LYS A 456 -4.50 16.10 37.97
CA LYS A 456 -4.75 14.77 37.41
C LYS A 456 -4.60 14.80 35.89
N ALA A 457 -4.13 13.72 35.29
CA ALA A 457 -3.89 13.63 33.85
C ALA A 457 -5.15 13.85 32.99
N ASP A 458 -6.31 13.44 33.51
CA ASP A 458 -7.62 13.56 32.86
C ASP A 458 -8.36 14.88 33.19
N SER A 459 -7.72 15.77 33.97
CA SER A 459 -8.34 17.04 34.37
C SER A 459 -8.65 17.94 33.18
N GLU A 460 -9.71 18.73 33.29
CA GLU A 460 -10.08 19.71 32.26
C GLU A 460 -8.95 20.71 31.97
N THR A 461 -8.16 21.06 32.98
CA THR A 461 -6.98 21.93 32.82
C THR A 461 -5.89 21.26 31.98
N ALA A 462 -5.65 19.96 32.14
CA ALA A 462 -4.72 19.22 31.29
C ALA A 462 -5.22 19.13 29.83
N LYS A 463 -6.53 18.93 29.62
CA LYS A 463 -7.15 18.95 28.28
C LYS A 463 -7.04 20.33 27.61
N GLN A 464 -7.18 21.41 28.37
CA GLN A 464 -7.02 22.77 27.88
C GLN A 464 -5.56 23.08 27.52
N PHE A 465 -4.60 22.57 28.29
CA PHE A 465 -3.18 22.65 27.94
C PHE A 465 -2.90 21.97 26.61
N GLU A 466 -3.39 20.74 26.42
CA GLU A 466 -3.24 20.00 25.17
C GLU A 466 -3.83 20.76 23.97
N LYS A 467 -5.05 21.28 24.11
CA LYS A 467 -5.68 22.13 23.08
C LYS A 467 -4.83 23.36 22.75
N LYS A 468 -4.24 24.01 23.76
CA LYS A 468 -3.34 25.15 23.56
C LYS A 468 -2.04 24.72 22.89
N PHE A 469 -1.49 23.58 23.26
CA PHE A 469 -0.29 23.02 22.64
C PHE A 469 -0.50 22.80 21.14
N TYR A 470 -1.64 22.23 20.73
CA TYR A 470 -1.97 22.07 19.30
C TYR A 470 -2.18 23.40 18.55
N GLN A 471 -2.62 24.46 19.22
CA GLN A 471 -2.73 25.80 18.62
C GLN A 471 -1.35 26.42 18.39
N ASP A 472 -0.46 26.29 19.37
CA ASP A 472 0.88 26.87 19.33
C ASP A 472 1.85 26.00 18.48
N ASN A 473 1.58 24.70 18.38
CA ASN A 473 2.34 23.70 17.63
C ASN A 473 1.37 22.87 16.77
N PRO A 474 1.03 23.34 15.56
CA PRO A 474 0.10 22.64 14.68
C PRO A 474 0.54 21.20 14.40
N PHE A 475 -0.42 20.26 14.42
CA PHE A 475 -0.14 18.85 14.18
C PHE A 475 0.38 18.62 12.74
N PRO A 476 1.52 17.93 12.56
CA PRO A 476 2.08 17.68 11.23
C PRO A 476 1.38 16.48 10.57
N PHE A 477 0.17 16.71 10.06
CA PHE A 477 -0.58 15.68 9.32
C PHE A 477 0.27 15.10 8.18
N ALA A 478 0.28 13.76 8.10
CA ALA A 478 0.79 13.06 6.94
C ALA A 478 -0.03 13.41 5.69
N THR A 479 0.50 13.06 4.52
CA THR A 479 -0.21 13.23 3.24
C THR A 479 -0.46 11.88 2.59
N LEU A 480 -1.32 11.86 1.56
CA LEU A 480 -1.44 10.72 0.66
C LEU A 480 -0.08 10.19 0.18
N ASP A 481 0.87 11.08 -0.15
CA ASP A 481 2.21 10.65 -0.60
C ASP A 481 2.98 9.92 0.49
N THR A 482 2.85 10.35 1.76
CA THR A 482 3.45 9.65 2.90
C THR A 482 2.93 8.22 3.02
N VAL A 483 1.62 8.01 2.85
CA VAL A 483 1.03 6.66 2.86
C VAL A 483 1.52 5.84 1.67
N LEU A 484 1.54 6.41 0.47
CA LEU A 484 2.02 5.72 -0.73
C LEU A 484 3.51 5.33 -0.64
N ASP A 485 4.33 6.07 0.10
CA ASP A 485 5.73 5.72 0.35
C ASP A 485 5.85 4.39 1.13
N HIS A 486 4.90 4.11 2.02
CA HIS A 486 4.82 2.82 2.72
C HIS A 486 4.47 1.68 1.76
N PHE A 487 3.50 1.88 0.87
CA PHE A 487 3.19 0.90 -0.18
C PHE A 487 4.41 0.63 -1.07
N ASP A 488 5.07 1.68 -1.57
CA ASP A 488 6.28 1.55 -2.38
C ASP A 488 7.40 0.80 -1.67
N HIS A 489 7.63 1.09 -0.40
CA HIS A 489 8.67 0.44 0.38
C HIS A 489 8.40 -1.06 0.55
N VAL A 490 7.19 -1.45 0.94
CA VAL A 490 6.81 -2.86 1.07
C VAL A 490 6.93 -3.58 -0.28
N VAL A 491 6.43 -2.99 -1.37
CA VAL A 491 6.53 -3.60 -2.70
C VAL A 491 7.98 -3.72 -3.17
N GLN A 492 8.84 -2.78 -2.84
CA GLN A 492 10.28 -2.87 -3.13
C GLN A 492 10.98 -3.98 -2.33
N LEU A 493 10.57 -4.20 -1.08
CA LEU A 493 11.14 -5.24 -0.22
C LEU A 493 10.70 -6.65 -0.61
N VAL A 494 9.40 -6.85 -0.77
CA VAL A 494 8.79 -8.19 -0.82
C VAL A 494 7.88 -8.43 -2.04
N GLY A 495 7.64 -7.41 -2.86
CA GLY A 495 6.79 -7.51 -4.04
C GLY A 495 5.31 -7.22 -3.76
N ILE A 496 4.51 -7.21 -4.84
CA ILE A 496 3.12 -6.74 -4.83
C ILE A 496 2.15 -7.64 -4.06
N ASP A 497 2.49 -8.91 -3.82
CA ASP A 497 1.57 -9.93 -3.29
C ASP A 497 1.40 -9.89 -1.75
N HIS A 498 2.03 -8.90 -1.09
CA HIS A 498 2.22 -8.85 0.36
C HIS A 498 1.83 -7.51 1.01
N VAL A 499 1.10 -6.65 0.28
CA VAL A 499 0.65 -5.36 0.80
C VAL A 499 -0.85 -5.13 0.53
N GLY A 500 -1.54 -4.49 1.47
CA GLY A 500 -2.96 -4.14 1.34
C GLY A 500 -3.33 -2.90 2.15
N ILE A 501 -4.64 -2.68 2.35
CA ILE A 501 -5.22 -1.52 3.02
C ILE A 501 -5.74 -1.90 4.42
N GLY A 502 -5.34 -1.13 5.44
CA GLY A 502 -5.82 -1.26 6.81
C GLY A 502 -5.88 0.11 7.45
N SER A 503 -6.85 0.95 7.05
CA SER A 503 -6.79 2.40 7.25
C SER A 503 -6.76 2.85 8.70
N ASP A 504 -7.42 2.10 9.59
CA ASP A 504 -7.67 2.51 10.97
C ASP A 504 -8.66 3.70 11.04
N TYR A 505 -9.57 3.78 10.06
CA TYR A 505 -10.69 4.74 10.05
C TYR A 505 -11.57 4.55 11.30
N ASP A 506 -12.04 5.66 11.86
CA ASP A 506 -12.71 5.76 13.17
C ASP A 506 -11.84 5.38 14.39
N GLY A 507 -10.61 4.87 14.21
CA GLY A 507 -9.71 4.42 15.29
C GLY A 507 -8.64 5.45 15.69
N VAL A 508 -8.25 6.34 14.78
CA VAL A 508 -7.10 7.26 14.96
C VAL A 508 -7.46 8.74 15.15
N GLY A 509 -8.74 9.05 15.35
CA GLY A 509 -9.26 10.41 15.43
C GLY A 509 -8.92 11.26 14.19
N ASP A 510 -8.74 12.57 14.34
CA ASP A 510 -8.42 13.46 13.20
C ASP A 510 -7.01 13.24 12.62
N SER A 511 -6.19 12.33 13.16
CA SER A 511 -4.80 12.15 12.73
C SER A 511 -4.65 11.56 11.31
N LEU A 512 -5.74 11.31 10.59
CA LEU A 512 -5.72 10.80 9.22
C LEU A 512 -5.01 11.74 8.23
N PRO A 513 -4.36 11.21 7.18
CA PRO A 513 -3.59 12.00 6.22
C PRO A 513 -4.46 12.94 5.39
N THR A 514 -3.87 14.05 4.95
CA THR A 514 -4.48 14.90 3.92
C THR A 514 -4.67 14.10 2.64
N GLY A 515 -5.90 14.06 2.13
CA GLY A 515 -6.28 13.29 0.95
C GLY A 515 -6.79 11.88 1.25
N LEU A 516 -6.75 11.43 2.51
CA LEU A 516 -7.25 10.13 2.97
C LEU A 516 -8.13 10.26 4.23
N LYS A 517 -8.99 11.28 4.29
CA LYS A 517 -9.70 11.66 5.52
C LYS A 517 -10.92 10.80 5.86
N ASP A 518 -11.48 10.08 4.90
CA ASP A 518 -12.59 9.16 5.14
C ASP A 518 -12.71 8.12 4.02
N VAL A 519 -13.63 7.18 4.17
CA VAL A 519 -13.81 6.08 3.21
C VAL A 519 -14.26 6.52 1.81
N SER A 520 -14.61 7.79 1.58
CA SER A 520 -14.87 8.29 0.22
C SER A 520 -13.59 8.52 -0.59
N THR A 521 -12.42 8.47 0.07
CA THR A 521 -11.14 8.92 -0.50
C THR A 521 -10.26 7.80 -1.08
N TYR A 522 -10.69 6.54 -1.10
CA TYR A 522 -9.96 5.46 -1.78
C TYR A 522 -9.61 5.74 -3.25
N PRO A 523 -10.42 6.45 -4.06
CA PRO A 523 -10.02 6.84 -5.41
C PRO A 523 -8.73 7.68 -5.42
N ASN A 524 -8.45 8.47 -4.37
CA ASN A 524 -7.20 9.23 -4.26
C ASN A 524 -6.00 8.29 -4.08
N LEU A 525 -6.15 7.23 -3.26
CA LEU A 525 -5.12 6.20 -3.10
C LEU A 525 -4.82 5.51 -4.44
N ILE A 526 -5.87 5.09 -5.14
CA ILE A 526 -5.76 4.42 -6.44
C ILE A 526 -5.11 5.35 -7.47
N GLU A 527 -5.53 6.62 -7.54
CA GLU A 527 -4.91 7.63 -8.41
C GLU A 527 -3.42 7.80 -8.07
N GLY A 528 -3.09 7.85 -6.78
CA GLY A 528 -1.72 7.89 -6.29
C GLY A 528 -0.86 6.71 -6.76
N LEU A 529 -1.39 5.49 -6.65
CA LEU A 529 -0.72 4.27 -7.14
C LEU A 529 -0.57 4.29 -8.68
N LEU A 530 -1.60 4.69 -9.42
CA LEU A 530 -1.50 4.86 -10.89
C LEU A 530 -0.43 5.89 -11.26
N ASN A 531 -0.36 7.01 -10.54
CA ASN A 531 0.66 8.04 -10.73
C ASN A 531 2.08 7.54 -10.43
N ARG A 532 2.20 6.58 -9.50
CA ARG A 532 3.46 5.87 -9.20
C ARG A 532 3.74 4.69 -10.14
N GLY A 533 2.87 4.44 -11.11
CA GLY A 533 3.04 3.47 -12.19
C GLY A 533 2.76 2.02 -11.80
N TYR A 534 1.87 1.83 -10.81
CA TYR A 534 1.25 0.54 -10.56
C TYR A 534 0.28 0.22 -11.69
N SER A 535 0.29 -1.03 -12.15
CA SER A 535 -0.71 -1.48 -13.12
C SER A 535 -2.06 -1.67 -12.43
N GLU A 536 -3.15 -1.65 -13.19
CA GLU A 536 -4.48 -1.99 -12.66
C GLU A 536 -4.51 -3.36 -11.97
N ALA A 537 -3.78 -4.35 -12.50
CA ALA A 537 -3.66 -5.67 -11.91
C ALA A 537 -2.86 -5.68 -10.59
N ASP A 538 -1.87 -4.81 -10.45
CA ASP A 538 -1.16 -4.62 -9.16
C ASP A 538 -2.10 -3.97 -8.13
N ILE A 539 -2.89 -2.98 -8.57
CA ILE A 539 -3.85 -2.29 -7.72
C ILE A 539 -4.96 -3.24 -7.26
N GLU A 540 -5.52 -4.08 -8.15
CA GLU A 540 -6.52 -5.09 -7.77
C GLU A 540 -6.02 -6.01 -6.64
N LYS A 541 -4.74 -6.38 -6.65
CA LYS A 541 -4.12 -7.14 -5.56
C LYS A 541 -4.09 -6.36 -4.25
N ILE A 542 -3.71 -5.08 -4.28
CA ILE A 542 -3.70 -4.19 -3.12
C ILE A 542 -5.10 -4.02 -2.55
N LEU A 543 -6.10 -3.80 -3.41
CA LEU A 543 -7.48 -3.50 -3.01
C LEU A 543 -8.14 -4.67 -2.29
N SER A 544 -7.92 -5.92 -2.74
CA SER A 544 -8.46 -7.10 -2.04
C SER A 544 -7.80 -8.42 -2.42
N GLY A 545 -7.16 -8.54 -3.58
CA GLY A 545 -6.62 -9.82 -4.05
C GLY A 545 -5.66 -10.49 -3.07
N ASN A 546 -4.81 -9.70 -2.39
CA ASN A 546 -3.88 -10.21 -1.39
C ASN A 546 -4.58 -10.71 -0.12
N LEU A 547 -5.61 -10.00 0.36
CA LEU A 547 -6.47 -10.46 1.45
C LEU A 547 -7.14 -11.78 1.07
N LEU A 548 -7.84 -11.80 -0.07
CA LEU A 548 -8.61 -12.97 -0.50
C LEU A 548 -7.71 -14.20 -0.62
N ARG A 549 -6.47 -14.03 -1.11
CA ARG A 549 -5.46 -15.10 -1.15
C ARG A 549 -5.14 -15.65 0.24
N VAL A 550 -4.85 -14.78 1.22
CA VAL A 550 -4.51 -15.22 2.59
C VAL A 550 -5.71 -15.88 3.25
N TRP A 551 -6.86 -15.22 3.23
CA TRP A 551 -8.08 -15.72 3.86
C TRP A 551 -8.49 -17.07 3.28
N GLN A 552 -8.43 -17.24 1.96
CA GLN A 552 -8.75 -18.52 1.32
C GLN A 552 -7.75 -19.63 1.72
N GLN A 553 -6.46 -19.32 1.91
CA GLN A 553 -5.49 -20.31 2.39
C GLN A 553 -5.78 -20.76 3.82
N VAL A 554 -6.23 -19.83 4.68
CA VAL A 554 -6.67 -20.14 6.05
C VAL A 554 -7.91 -21.03 6.04
N GLU A 555 -8.92 -20.70 5.23
CA GLU A 555 -10.12 -21.53 5.06
C GLU A 555 -9.79 -22.94 4.53
N GLN A 556 -8.89 -23.03 3.54
CA GLN A 556 -8.48 -24.31 2.95
C GLN A 556 -7.69 -25.19 3.92
N TYR A 557 -6.92 -24.60 4.82
CA TYR A 557 -6.24 -25.35 5.88
C TYR A 557 -7.25 -25.88 6.89
N ALA A 558 -8.18 -25.04 7.34
CA ALA A 558 -9.24 -25.41 8.27
C ALA A 558 -10.15 -26.51 7.71
N ALA A 559 -10.47 -26.49 6.42
CA ALA A 559 -11.28 -27.54 5.80
C ALA A 559 -10.61 -28.93 5.77
N LYS A 560 -9.31 -29.02 6.08
CA LYS A 560 -8.53 -30.28 6.09
C LYS A 560 -8.23 -30.81 7.49
N HIS A 561 -8.54 -30.05 8.53
CA HIS A 561 -8.31 -30.37 9.94
C HIS A 561 -9.63 -30.37 10.70
#